data_AF-A0A6L2KRM1-F1
#
_entry.id   AF-A0A6L2KRM1-F1
#
_cell.length_a   1.000
_cell.length_b   1.000
_cell.length_c   1.000
_cell.angle_alpha   90.00
_cell.angle_beta   90.00
_cell.angle_gamma   90.00
#
_symmetry.space_group_name_H-M   'P 1'
#
loop_
_entity.id
_entity.type
_entity.pdbx_description
1 polymer ?
#
loop_
_entity_poly.entity_id
_entity_poly.type
_entity_poly.pdbx_seq_one_letter_code
_entity_poly.pdbx_strand_id
1 'polypeptide(L)'
;MFDANTFVNPFANPYTSAAESSLQNVDPSNMHTFYQPYPHEFQWTKDHPLEQVLGEPSRPVLIRNQLRSDGDMCMYALMFKRLDVWVLVPTPDNISPLTLKWLFKNKHDEEQTVIRNKSRLVVRGYRQEEGIDFEKSFAPVARMEAIRIFLAYDAHKSFTVFQMDVKIAFLHGTLKEDVYVCQPEGFIDDDHPSNVYKLKKALYGLK
;
A
#
# COMPACT_ATOMS: atom_id res chain seq x y z
N MET A 1 30.86 -39.47 5.57
CA MET A 1 31.22 -38.35 6.46
C MET A 1 31.60 -37.20 5.56
N PHE A 2 30.68 -36.27 5.31
CA PHE A 2 30.86 -35.13 4.41
C PHE A 2 31.02 -33.88 5.29
N ASP A 3 32.18 -33.22 5.20
CA ASP A 3 32.43 -31.97 5.93
C ASP A 3 31.67 -30.81 5.28
N ALA A 4 30.74 -30.25 6.03
CA ALA A 4 29.83 -29.20 5.61
C ALA A 4 30.37 -27.80 5.95
N ASN A 5 31.48 -27.37 5.33
CA ASN A 5 32.01 -26.01 5.54
C ASN A 5 32.74 -25.36 4.35
N THR A 6 32.52 -25.80 3.11
CA THR A 6 33.11 -25.13 1.94
C THR A 6 32.07 -24.29 1.20
N PHE A 7 31.94 -23.02 1.59
CA PHE A 7 31.19 -22.04 0.81
C PHE A 7 32.08 -21.59 -0.37
N VAL A 8 31.69 -21.96 -1.59
CA VAL A 8 32.41 -21.56 -2.81
C VAL A 8 31.82 -20.24 -3.32
N ASN A 9 32.63 -19.17 -3.31
CA ASN A 9 32.27 -17.88 -3.89
C ASN A 9 32.44 -17.95 -5.43
N PRO A 10 31.36 -17.84 -6.22
CA PRO A 10 31.43 -17.95 -7.68
C PRO A 10 32.08 -16.73 -8.38
N PHE A 11 32.50 -15.70 -7.62
CA PHE A 11 33.12 -14.48 -8.17
C PHE A 11 34.64 -14.36 -7.93
N ALA A 12 35.30 -15.42 -7.45
CA ALA A 12 36.75 -15.40 -7.25
C ALA A 12 37.51 -15.77 -8.55
N ASN A 13 38.22 -14.79 -9.14
CA ASN A 13 39.18 -15.05 -10.22
C ASN A 13 40.50 -15.62 -9.66
N PRO A 14 41.16 -16.58 -10.34
CA PRO A 14 42.47 -17.07 -9.95
C PRO A 14 43.58 -16.06 -10.34
N TYR A 15 44.47 -15.81 -9.39
CA TYR A 15 45.52 -14.79 -9.38
C TYR A 15 46.36 -14.65 -10.67
N THR A 16 46.71 -13.41 -11.01
CA THR A 16 47.94 -13.08 -11.73
C THR A 16 48.78 -12.12 -10.87
N SER A 17 50.09 -12.29 -10.97
CA SER A 17 51.18 -11.86 -10.08
C SER A 17 51.30 -10.38 -9.75
N ALA A 18 51.96 -10.14 -8.61
CA ALA A 18 52.41 -8.85 -8.08
C ALA A 18 53.03 -7.92 -9.14
N ALA A 19 52.63 -6.65 -9.08
CA ALA A 19 53.41 -5.51 -9.58
C ALA A 19 53.38 -4.41 -8.52
N GLU A 20 54.54 -3.80 -8.34
CA GLU A 20 54.92 -2.90 -7.26
C GLU A 20 54.10 -1.60 -7.21
N SER A 21 54.06 -1.01 -6.02
CA SER A 21 53.54 0.32 -5.76
C SER A 21 54.20 1.36 -6.67
N SER A 22 53.38 2.07 -7.46
CA SER A 22 53.74 3.38 -8.01
C SER A 22 52.77 4.42 -7.48
N LEU A 23 53.19 5.17 -6.47
CA LEU A 23 52.62 6.46 -6.13
C LEU A 23 52.83 7.41 -7.32
N GLN A 24 51.87 7.47 -8.23
CA GLN A 24 51.73 8.58 -9.16
C GLN A 24 50.54 9.41 -8.72
N ASN A 25 50.83 10.60 -8.19
CA ASN A 25 49.83 11.64 -7.97
C ASN A 25 49.18 11.98 -9.32
N VAL A 26 47.95 11.51 -9.53
CA VAL A 26 47.15 11.91 -10.67
C VAL A 26 46.59 13.30 -10.39
N ASP A 27 46.97 14.25 -11.23
CA ASP A 27 46.51 15.64 -11.23
C ASP A 27 44.97 15.72 -11.26
N PRO A 28 44.30 16.42 -10.31
CA PRO A 28 42.83 16.53 -10.29
C PRO A 28 42.26 17.42 -11.41
N SER A 29 43.09 18.00 -12.28
CA SER A 29 42.68 19.02 -13.25
C SER A 29 41.69 18.57 -14.35
N ASN A 30 41.38 17.26 -14.44
CA ASN A 30 40.45 16.72 -15.45
C ASN A 30 39.10 16.21 -14.92
N MET A 31 38.73 16.49 -13.65
CA MET A 31 37.33 16.34 -13.23
C MET A 31 36.51 17.54 -13.72
N HIS A 32 35.90 17.41 -14.89
CA HIS A 32 34.90 18.37 -15.34
C HIS A 32 33.65 18.20 -14.46
N THR A 33 33.50 19.12 -13.50
CA THR A 33 32.41 19.18 -12.54
C THR A 33 31.06 19.32 -13.25
N PHE A 34 30.37 18.21 -13.48
CA PHE A 34 29.00 18.19 -14.03
C PHE A 34 27.93 18.39 -12.94
N TYR A 35 28.21 19.27 -11.97
CA TYR A 35 27.20 19.78 -11.05
C TYR A 35 26.85 21.21 -11.49
N GLN A 36 25.92 21.34 -12.42
CA GLN A 36 25.17 22.57 -12.57
C GLN A 36 23.87 22.45 -11.76
N PRO A 37 23.64 23.30 -10.75
CA PRO A 37 22.31 23.46 -10.18
C PRO A 37 21.40 24.07 -11.24
N TYR A 38 20.37 23.35 -11.66
CA TYR A 38 19.29 23.93 -12.44
C TYR A 38 18.63 25.05 -11.61
N PRO A 39 18.51 26.28 -12.12
CA PRO A 39 17.69 27.29 -11.47
C PRO A 39 16.22 26.86 -11.59
N HIS A 40 15.60 26.50 -10.46
CA HIS A 40 14.15 26.32 -10.42
C HIS A 40 13.52 27.72 -10.33
N GLU A 41 12.79 28.14 -11.36
CA GLU A 41 12.12 29.45 -11.39
C GLU A 41 10.66 29.41 -10.90
N PHE A 42 10.20 28.28 -10.34
CA PHE A 42 8.85 28.20 -9.79
C PHE A 42 8.85 28.49 -8.29
N GLN A 43 8.72 29.77 -7.97
CA GLN A 43 8.33 30.23 -6.64
C GLN A 43 6.86 29.84 -6.43
N TRP A 44 6.62 28.82 -5.62
CA TRP A 44 5.26 28.39 -5.27
C TRP A 44 4.58 29.48 -4.43
N THR A 45 3.62 30.20 -4.99
CA THR A 45 2.70 31.04 -4.21
C THR A 45 1.62 30.14 -3.60
N LYS A 46 1.49 30.17 -2.26
CA LYS A 46 0.48 29.41 -1.50
C LYS A 46 -0.96 29.83 -1.79
N ASP A 47 -1.16 30.96 -2.45
CA ASP A 47 -2.48 31.52 -2.68
C ASP A 47 -3.11 30.96 -3.96
N HIS A 48 -4.20 30.21 -3.78
CA HIS A 48 -5.05 29.77 -4.90
C HIS A 48 -5.94 30.94 -5.35
N PRO A 49 -6.03 31.21 -6.67
CA PRO A 49 -6.97 32.20 -7.19
C PRO A 49 -8.40 31.86 -6.76
N LEU A 50 -9.14 32.85 -6.24
CA LEU A 50 -10.54 32.70 -5.80
C LEU A 50 -11.43 32.10 -6.90
N GLU A 51 -11.10 32.34 -8.17
CA GLU A 51 -11.79 31.82 -9.35
C GLU A 51 -11.68 30.29 -9.52
N GLN A 52 -10.69 29.65 -8.87
CA GLN A 52 -10.48 28.19 -8.93
C GLN A 52 -11.12 27.46 -7.75
N VAL A 53 -11.78 28.17 -6.82
CA VAL A 53 -12.48 27.57 -5.70
C VAL A 53 -13.87 27.13 -6.17
N LEU A 54 -14.10 25.82 -6.26
CA LEU A 54 -15.39 25.21 -6.66
C LEU A 54 -16.51 25.37 -5.60
N GLY A 55 -16.50 26.45 -4.81
CA GLY A 55 -17.45 26.70 -3.72
C GLY A 55 -17.46 28.14 -3.24
N GLU A 56 -18.62 28.57 -2.76
CA GLU A 56 -18.88 29.95 -2.32
C GLU A 56 -18.20 30.25 -0.96
N PRO A 57 -17.23 31.19 -0.90
CA PRO A 57 -16.40 31.43 0.30
C PRO A 57 -17.16 31.97 1.52
N SER A 58 -18.34 32.56 1.30
CA SER A 58 -19.19 33.18 2.32
C SER A 58 -20.12 32.19 3.03
N ARG A 59 -20.13 30.91 2.64
CA ARG A 59 -21.01 29.91 3.26
C ARG A 59 -20.54 29.60 4.69
N PRO A 60 -21.44 29.63 5.69
CA PRO A 60 -21.10 29.25 7.06
C PRO A 60 -20.66 27.78 7.12
N VAL A 61 -19.68 27.50 7.98
CA VAL A 61 -19.11 26.17 8.19
C VAL A 61 -20.17 25.24 8.75
N LEU A 62 -20.70 24.36 7.90
CA LEU A 62 -21.59 23.28 8.32
C LEU A 62 -20.82 22.29 9.21
N ILE A 63 -21.44 21.89 10.32
CA ILE A 63 -20.81 21.07 11.37
C ILE A 63 -20.44 19.67 10.83
N ARG A 64 -19.20 19.25 11.16
CA ARG A 64 -18.33 18.26 10.49
C ARG A 64 -18.76 16.77 10.49
N ASN A 65 -19.85 16.35 11.14
CA ASN A 65 -20.10 14.92 11.40
C ASN A 65 -21.14 14.23 10.49
N GLN A 66 -22.04 14.97 9.81
CA GLN A 66 -23.19 14.35 9.13
C GLN A 66 -23.06 14.24 7.60
N LEU A 67 -22.23 15.06 6.95
CA LEU A 67 -22.20 15.14 5.47
C LEU A 67 -21.03 14.42 4.81
N ARG A 68 -20.23 13.63 5.56
CA ARG A 68 -19.02 12.96 5.03
C ARG A 68 -18.96 11.44 5.21
N SER A 69 -19.97 10.80 5.81
CA SER A 69 -20.04 9.33 5.84
C SER A 69 -20.47 8.77 4.49
N ASP A 70 -21.59 9.24 3.94
CA ASP A 70 -22.32 8.51 2.91
C ASP A 70 -21.63 8.50 1.54
N GLY A 71 -21.02 9.61 1.13
CA GLY A 71 -20.35 9.68 -0.18
C GLY A 71 -19.18 8.70 -0.31
N ASP A 72 -18.28 8.71 0.67
CA ASP A 72 -17.13 7.80 0.72
C ASP A 72 -17.59 6.35 0.87
N MET A 73 -18.54 6.12 1.78
CA MET A 73 -19.18 4.84 2.00
C MET A 73 -19.79 4.27 0.71
N CYS A 74 -20.60 5.05 0.00
CA CYS A 74 -21.24 4.67 -1.26
C CYS A 74 -20.22 4.40 -2.36
N MET A 75 -19.13 5.16 -2.41
CA MET A 75 -18.03 4.91 -3.34
C MET A 75 -17.34 3.55 -3.05
N TYR A 76 -17.13 3.20 -1.78
CA TYR A 76 -16.61 1.89 -1.41
C TYR A 76 -17.59 0.76 -1.79
N ALA A 77 -18.89 0.93 -1.51
CA ALA A 77 -19.90 -0.06 -1.87
C ALA A 77 -19.97 -0.28 -3.38
N LEU A 78 -19.97 0.80 -4.17
CA LEU A 78 -19.93 0.72 -5.63
C LEU A 78 -18.66 0.02 -6.12
N MET A 79 -17.51 0.33 -5.54
CA MET A 79 -16.24 -0.30 -5.89
C MET A 79 -16.24 -1.80 -5.57
N PHE A 80 -16.70 -2.21 -4.39
CA PHE A 80 -16.78 -3.61 -3.99
C PHE A 80 -17.74 -4.40 -4.87
N LYS A 81 -18.87 -3.80 -5.25
CA LYS A 81 -19.81 -4.38 -6.21
C LYS A 81 -19.18 -4.54 -7.60
N ARG A 82 -18.49 -3.50 -8.10
CA ARG A 82 -17.82 -3.54 -9.42
C ARG A 82 -16.68 -4.55 -9.48
N LEU A 83 -15.95 -4.71 -8.38
CA LEU A 83 -14.83 -5.64 -8.29
C LEU A 83 -15.25 -7.04 -7.84
N ASP A 84 -16.54 -7.30 -7.62
CA ASP A 84 -17.07 -8.58 -7.15
C ASP A 84 -16.29 -9.11 -5.92
N VAL A 85 -16.11 -8.25 -4.92
CA VAL A 85 -15.28 -8.55 -3.73
C VAL A 85 -15.95 -9.57 -2.82
N TRP A 86 -17.28 -9.54 -2.74
CA TRP A 86 -18.06 -10.41 -1.88
C TRP A 86 -19.44 -10.68 -2.45
N VAL A 87 -20.11 -11.69 -1.91
CA VAL A 87 -21.50 -12.04 -2.22
C VAL A 87 -22.31 -12.17 -0.93
N LEU A 88 -23.54 -11.65 -0.93
CA LEU A 88 -24.45 -11.79 0.20
C LEU A 88 -25.00 -13.21 0.24
N VAL A 89 -24.90 -13.87 1.38
CA VAL A 89 -25.36 -15.24 1.58
C VAL A 89 -26.06 -15.38 2.94
N PRO A 90 -26.98 -16.35 3.08
CA PRO A 90 -27.51 -16.73 4.39
C PRO A 90 -26.37 -17.06 5.34
N THR A 91 -26.52 -16.68 6.61
CA THR A 91 -25.51 -16.99 7.63
C THR A 91 -25.37 -18.50 7.77
N PRO A 92 -24.19 -19.07 7.47
CA PRO A 92 -23.98 -20.50 7.57
C PRO A 92 -23.95 -20.95 9.04
N ASP A 93 -24.49 -22.14 9.29
CA ASP A 93 -24.51 -22.73 10.63
C ASP A 93 -23.09 -22.98 11.13
N ASN A 94 -22.85 -22.73 12.42
CA ASN A 94 -21.57 -22.94 13.12
C ASN A 94 -20.39 -22.06 12.68
N ILE A 95 -20.60 -20.99 11.89
CA ILE A 95 -19.54 -20.04 11.53
C ILE A 95 -19.80 -18.69 12.20
N SER A 96 -18.78 -18.16 12.87
CA SER A 96 -18.82 -16.81 13.44
C SER A 96 -18.24 -15.81 12.42
N PRO A 97 -19.07 -14.97 11.78
CA PRO A 97 -18.59 -14.02 10.78
C PRO A 97 -17.67 -12.96 11.41
N LEU A 98 -16.62 -12.57 10.68
CA LEU A 98 -15.71 -11.53 11.11
C LEU A 98 -16.39 -10.16 11.05
N THR A 99 -16.19 -9.37 12.10
CA THR A 99 -16.76 -8.01 12.15
C THR A 99 -15.93 -7.04 11.31
N LEU A 100 -16.61 -6.17 10.57
CA LEU A 100 -15.98 -5.05 9.86
C LEU A 100 -15.96 -3.79 10.72
N LYS A 101 -14.98 -2.90 10.48
CA LYS A 101 -14.92 -1.59 11.11
C LYS A 101 -14.48 -0.53 10.12
N TRP A 102 -15.19 0.59 10.12
CA TRP A 102 -14.76 1.79 9.42
C TRP A 102 -13.70 2.55 10.22
N LEU A 103 -12.59 2.90 9.58
CA LEU A 103 -11.55 3.77 10.11
C LEU A 103 -11.54 5.07 9.33
N PHE A 104 -11.83 6.18 10.02
CA PHE A 104 -11.77 7.52 9.45
C PHE A 104 -10.54 8.26 9.97
N LYS A 105 -9.79 8.88 9.07
CA LYS A 105 -8.67 9.75 9.38
C LYS A 105 -8.70 10.97 8.50
N ASN A 106 -8.56 12.14 9.09
CA ASN A 106 -8.33 13.37 8.36
C ASN A 106 -6.82 13.54 8.16
N LYS A 107 -6.41 13.86 6.94
CA LYS A 107 -5.08 14.35 6.65
C LYS A 107 -5.11 15.85 6.74
N HIS A 108 -4.15 16.38 7.48
CA HIS A 108 -3.93 17.79 7.65
C HIS A 108 -2.67 18.20 6.89
N ASP A 109 -2.62 19.43 6.41
CA ASP A 109 -1.38 20.06 5.96
C ASP A 109 -0.57 20.62 7.15
N GLU A 110 0.52 21.32 6.84
CA GLU A 110 1.39 21.97 7.82
C GLU A 110 0.65 23.01 8.67
N GLU A 111 -0.40 23.63 8.12
CA GLU A 111 -1.21 24.66 8.76
C GLU A 111 -2.44 24.07 9.50
N GLN A 112 -2.46 22.75 9.71
CA GLN A 112 -3.56 22.00 10.34
C GLN A 112 -4.89 22.04 9.57
N THR A 113 -4.89 22.50 8.32
CA THR A 113 -6.09 22.51 7.48
C THR A 113 -6.33 21.11 6.92
N VAL A 114 -7.59 20.67 6.94
CA VAL A 114 -7.97 19.33 6.47
C VAL A 114 -7.92 19.28 4.94
N ILE A 115 -6.85 18.70 4.40
CA ILE A 115 -6.67 18.53 2.95
C ILE A 115 -7.40 17.31 2.38
N ARG A 116 -7.56 16.24 3.19
CA ARG A 116 -8.15 14.99 2.69
C ARG A 116 -8.73 14.14 3.78
N ASN A 117 -9.94 13.64 3.58
CA ASN A 117 -10.48 12.58 4.42
C ASN A 117 -10.11 11.22 3.86
N LYS A 118 -9.72 10.31 4.75
CA LYS A 118 -9.34 8.94 4.44
C LYS A 118 -10.24 8.03 5.26
N SER A 119 -11.16 7.39 4.58
CA SER A 119 -11.95 6.26 5.09
C SER A 119 -11.27 4.95 4.68
N ARG A 120 -11.35 3.92 5.53
CA ARG A 120 -10.92 2.54 5.23
C ARG A 120 -11.90 1.57 5.87
N LEU A 121 -12.34 0.57 5.12
CA LEU A 121 -13.03 -0.58 5.68
C LEU A 121 -12.01 -1.66 6.03
N VAL A 122 -12.02 -2.13 7.27
CA VAL A 122 -11.03 -3.08 7.78
C VAL A 122 -11.72 -4.25 8.47
N VAL A 123 -11.25 -5.46 8.19
CA VAL A 123 -11.68 -6.67 8.89
C VAL A 123 -11.01 -6.71 10.25
N ARG A 124 -11.76 -7.07 11.29
CA ARG A 124 -11.22 -7.34 12.63
C ARG A 124 -10.58 -8.73 12.70
N GLY A 125 -9.53 -8.95 11.91
CA GLY A 125 -8.84 -10.25 11.78
C GLY A 125 -8.08 -10.71 13.02
N TYR A 126 -8.06 -9.96 14.13
CA TYR A 126 -7.53 -10.45 15.41
C TYR A 126 -8.33 -11.64 15.97
N ARG A 127 -9.55 -11.87 15.46
CA ARG A 127 -10.38 -13.04 15.79
C ARG A 127 -10.03 -14.29 14.97
N GLN A 128 -9.15 -14.18 13.97
CA GLN A 128 -8.76 -15.34 13.15
C GLN A 128 -7.73 -16.20 13.90
N GLU A 129 -7.99 -17.50 13.94
CA GLU A 129 -7.13 -18.52 14.53
C GLU A 129 -6.35 -19.29 13.44
N GLU A 130 -5.03 -19.41 13.62
CA GLU A 130 -4.15 -20.14 12.70
C GLU A 130 -4.49 -21.64 12.75
N GLY A 131 -4.65 -22.26 11.57
CA GLY A 131 -5.07 -23.66 11.45
C GLY A 131 -6.59 -23.89 11.51
N ILE A 132 -7.38 -22.84 11.80
CA ILE A 132 -8.86 -22.88 11.72
C ILE A 132 -9.35 -21.96 10.61
N ASP A 133 -9.02 -20.66 10.70
CA ASP A 133 -9.50 -19.64 9.78
C ASP A 133 -8.53 -19.31 8.65
N PHE A 134 -7.24 -19.65 8.83
CA PHE A 134 -6.20 -19.49 7.81
C PHE A 134 -5.02 -20.44 8.05
N GLU A 135 -4.44 -20.99 6.97
CA GLU A 135 -3.26 -21.86 7.05
C GLU A 135 -1.94 -21.07 7.11
N LYS A 136 -1.86 -19.92 6.42
CA LYS A 136 -0.65 -19.07 6.37
C LYS A 136 -1.01 -17.61 6.27
N SER A 137 -0.31 -16.77 7.03
CA SER A 137 -0.44 -15.33 6.91
C SER A 137 0.28 -14.78 5.68
N PHE A 138 -0.48 -14.18 4.76
CA PHE A 138 0.07 -13.60 3.53
C PHE A 138 -0.07 -12.08 3.52
N ALA A 139 1.00 -11.39 3.93
CA ALA A 139 1.19 -9.98 3.57
C ALA A 139 2.09 -9.92 2.34
N PRO A 140 1.61 -9.48 1.15
CA PRO A 140 2.42 -9.34 -0.05
C PRO A 140 3.30 -8.08 0.05
N VAL A 141 4.15 -8.01 1.07
CA VAL A 141 5.13 -6.95 1.26
C VAL A 141 6.48 -7.51 0.85
N ALA A 142 7.07 -6.93 -0.19
CA ALA A 142 8.41 -7.29 -0.61
C ALA A 142 9.40 -7.04 0.54
N ARG A 143 10.23 -8.06 0.84
CA ARG A 143 11.27 -7.95 1.87
C ARG A 143 12.35 -6.97 1.43
N MET A 144 12.92 -6.24 2.39
CA MET A 144 13.96 -5.25 2.08
C MET A 144 15.20 -5.89 1.47
N GLU A 145 15.54 -7.12 1.85
CA GLU A 145 16.64 -7.89 1.27
C GLU A 145 16.40 -8.16 -0.22
N ALA A 146 15.17 -8.56 -0.58
CA ALA A 146 14.80 -8.81 -1.96
C ALA A 146 14.82 -7.53 -2.81
N ILE A 147 14.31 -6.42 -2.24
CA ILE A 147 14.35 -5.11 -2.90
C ILE A 147 15.80 -4.67 -3.14
N ARG A 148 16.69 -4.82 -2.15
CA ARG A 148 18.11 -4.47 -2.27
C ARG A 148 18.81 -5.28 -3.34
N ILE A 149 18.57 -6.60 -3.38
CA ILE A 149 19.15 -7.48 -4.41
C ILE A 149 18.65 -7.09 -5.80
N PHE A 150 17.34 -6.83 -5.94
CA PHE A 150 16.74 -6.37 -7.20
C PHE A 150 17.40 -5.08 -7.70
N LEU A 151 17.47 -4.04 -6.86
CA LEU A 151 18.07 -2.75 -7.24
C LEU A 151 19.57 -2.87 -7.56
N ALA A 152 20.31 -3.70 -6.83
CA ALA A 152 21.73 -3.94 -7.11
C ALA A 152 21.93 -4.61 -8.47
N TYR A 153 21.07 -5.56 -8.82
CA TYR A 153 21.11 -6.24 -10.10
C TYR A 153 20.72 -5.29 -11.25
N ASP A 154 19.68 -4.48 -11.07
CA ASP A 154 19.25 -3.49 -12.06
C ASP A 154 20.35 -2.47 -12.34
N ALA A 155 21.04 -1.99 -11.29
CA ALA A 155 22.18 -1.10 -11.44
C ALA A 155 23.33 -1.76 -12.24
N HIS A 156 23.65 -3.02 -11.93
CA HIS A 156 24.67 -3.78 -12.66
C HIS A 156 24.32 -4.00 -14.14
N LYS A 157 23.02 -4.15 -14.44
CA LYS A 157 22.53 -4.31 -15.83
C LYS A 157 22.17 -3.00 -16.52
N SER A 158 22.34 -1.87 -15.84
CA SER A 158 21.93 -0.54 -16.33
C SER A 158 20.44 -0.50 -16.75
N PHE A 159 19.59 -1.17 -15.99
CA PHE A 159 18.14 -1.15 -16.21
C PHE A 159 17.50 0.09 -15.59
N THR A 160 16.49 0.63 -16.27
CA THR A 160 15.64 1.69 -15.75
C THR A 160 14.51 1.09 -14.91
N VAL A 161 14.45 1.46 -13.64
CA VAL A 161 13.41 1.00 -12.70
C VAL A 161 12.28 2.03 -12.64
N PHE A 162 11.04 1.55 -12.73
CA PHE A 162 9.84 2.37 -12.54
C PHE A 162 9.11 1.93 -11.27
N GLN A 163 8.60 2.90 -10.52
CA GLN A 163 7.78 2.65 -9.33
C GLN A 163 6.33 3.03 -9.60
N MET A 164 5.41 2.14 -9.23
CA MET A 164 3.96 2.39 -9.26
C MET A 164 3.33 1.95 -7.94
N ASP A 165 2.55 2.85 -7.33
CA ASP A 165 1.69 2.51 -6.19
C ASP A 165 0.30 2.15 -6.72
N VAL A 166 -0.02 0.86 -6.71
CA VAL A 166 -1.33 0.37 -7.13
C VAL A 166 -2.33 0.60 -6.02
N LYS A 167 -3.27 1.52 -6.26
CA LYS A 167 -4.39 1.73 -5.35
C LYS A 167 -5.17 0.43 -5.20
N ILE A 168 -5.38 0.01 -3.96
CA ILE A 168 -6.30 -1.07 -3.62
C ILE A 168 -5.81 -2.46 -4.12
N ALA A 169 -4.49 -2.63 -4.25
CA ALA A 169 -3.88 -3.90 -4.69
C ALA A 169 -4.36 -5.14 -3.93
N PHE A 170 -4.74 -4.99 -2.65
CA PHE A 170 -5.27 -6.09 -1.83
C PHE A 170 -6.57 -6.69 -2.38
N LEU A 171 -7.44 -5.90 -3.03
CA LEU A 171 -8.68 -6.43 -3.62
C LEU A 171 -8.44 -7.24 -4.89
N HIS A 172 -7.20 -7.42 -5.34
CA HIS A 172 -6.87 -8.32 -6.45
C HIS A 172 -6.42 -9.70 -5.96
N GLY A 173 -6.15 -9.87 -4.66
CA GLY A 173 -5.83 -11.17 -4.08
C GLY A 173 -7.07 -12.06 -3.99
N THR A 174 -7.04 -13.23 -4.61
CA THR A 174 -8.06 -14.27 -4.45
C THR A 174 -7.86 -15.01 -3.12
N LEU A 175 -8.94 -15.29 -2.41
CA LEU A 175 -8.90 -16.10 -1.19
C LEU A 175 -9.02 -17.59 -1.55
N LYS A 176 -8.25 -18.45 -0.87
CA LYS A 176 -8.37 -19.90 -0.99
C LYS A 176 -9.43 -20.47 -0.03
N GLU A 177 -9.59 -19.84 1.12
CA GLU A 177 -10.50 -20.24 2.18
C GLU A 177 -11.79 -19.42 2.12
N ASP A 178 -12.88 -20.02 2.61
CA ASP A 178 -14.17 -19.36 2.71
C ASP A 178 -14.20 -18.46 3.95
N VAL A 179 -14.07 -17.14 3.72
CA VAL A 179 -14.11 -16.14 4.79
C VAL A 179 -15.45 -15.40 4.76
N TYR A 180 -16.11 -15.32 5.91
CA TYR A 180 -17.39 -14.64 6.08
C TYR A 180 -17.23 -13.39 6.94
N VAL A 181 -17.86 -12.29 6.54
CA VAL A 181 -17.85 -11.03 7.27
C VAL A 181 -19.27 -10.50 7.50
N CYS A 182 -19.50 -9.85 8.63
CA CYS A 182 -20.75 -9.14 8.89
C CYS A 182 -20.96 -8.02 7.88
N GLN A 183 -22.21 -7.64 7.63
CA GLN A 183 -22.52 -6.46 6.84
C GLN A 183 -21.92 -5.21 7.49
N PRO A 184 -21.33 -4.27 6.72
CA PRO A 184 -20.79 -3.05 7.28
C PRO A 184 -21.92 -2.21 7.88
N GLU A 185 -21.64 -1.54 8.99
CA GLU A 185 -22.54 -0.53 9.53
C GLU A 185 -22.81 0.55 8.47
N GLY A 186 -24.09 0.86 8.24
CA GLY A 186 -24.57 1.75 7.17
C GLY A 186 -24.80 1.09 5.81
N PHE A 187 -24.52 -0.21 5.66
CA PHE A 187 -24.71 -1.01 4.42
C PHE A 187 -25.39 -2.34 4.68
N ILE A 188 -26.36 -2.36 5.58
CA ILE A 188 -27.16 -3.55 5.85
C ILE A 188 -28.24 -3.65 4.77
N ASP A 189 -28.39 -4.83 4.19
CA ASP A 189 -29.47 -5.17 3.26
C ASP A 189 -30.80 -5.25 4.03
N ASP A 190 -31.76 -4.40 3.66
CA ASP A 190 -33.04 -4.28 4.35
C ASP A 190 -33.90 -5.55 4.23
N ASP A 191 -33.80 -6.25 3.10
CA ASP A 191 -34.53 -7.50 2.85
C ASP A 191 -33.88 -8.69 3.60
N HIS A 192 -32.57 -8.62 3.81
CA HIS A 192 -31.78 -9.69 4.43
C HIS A 192 -30.82 -9.19 5.51
N PRO A 193 -31.33 -8.63 6.62
CA PRO A 193 -30.49 -7.98 7.64
C PRO A 193 -29.60 -8.97 8.41
N SER A 194 -29.99 -10.25 8.47
CA SER A 194 -29.24 -11.32 9.15
C SER A 194 -28.24 -12.04 8.24
N ASN A 195 -28.19 -11.71 6.95
CA ASN A 195 -27.22 -12.31 6.04
C ASN A 195 -25.81 -11.75 6.26
N VAL A 196 -24.83 -12.50 5.75
CA VAL A 196 -23.40 -12.17 5.83
C VAL A 196 -22.81 -12.11 4.43
N TYR A 197 -21.66 -11.44 4.31
CA TYR A 197 -20.90 -11.42 3.08
C TYR A 197 -19.86 -12.53 3.07
N LYS A 198 -19.91 -13.40 2.07
CA LYS A 198 -18.82 -14.33 1.75
C LYS A 198 -17.79 -13.61 0.87
N LEU A 199 -16.54 -13.52 1.33
CA LEU A 199 -15.47 -12.86 0.60
C LEU A 199 -14.98 -13.73 -0.56
N LYS A 200 -14.88 -13.13 -1.74
CA LYS A 200 -14.19 -13.71 -2.90
C LYS A 200 -12.74 -13.23 -2.98
N LYS A 201 -12.46 -12.07 -2.40
CA LYS A 201 -11.17 -11.38 -2.48
C LYS A 201 -10.71 -10.89 -1.12
N ALA A 202 -9.40 -10.74 -0.98
CA ALA A 202 -8.80 -10.33 0.28
C ALA A 202 -9.20 -8.90 0.65
N LEU A 203 -9.53 -8.71 1.93
CA LEU A 203 -9.75 -7.40 2.54
C LEU A 203 -8.60 -7.02 3.46
N TYR A 204 -8.44 -5.72 3.70
CA TYR A 204 -7.44 -5.23 4.62
C TYR A 204 -7.75 -5.69 6.06
N GLY A 205 -6.72 -6.17 6.76
CA GLY A 205 -6.84 -6.65 8.14
C GLY A 205 -7.17 -8.14 8.30
N LEU A 206 -7.27 -8.89 7.19
CA LEU A 206 -7.19 -10.35 7.23
C LEU A 206 -5.76 -10.79 7.56
N LYS A 207 -5.63 -11.90 8.29
CA LYS A 207 -4.35 -12.52 8.61
C LYS A 207 -3.86 -13.42 7.50
#